data_AF-A0A6C0QTR1-F1
#
_entry.id   AF-A0A6C0QTR1-F1
#
_cell.length_a   1.000
_cell.length_b   1.000
_cell.length_c   1.000
_cell.angle_alpha   90.00
_cell.angle_beta   90.00
_cell.angle_gamma   90.00
#
_symmetry.space_group_name_H-M   'P 1'
#
loop_
_entity.id
_entity.type
_entity.pdbx_description
1 polymer ?
#
loop_
_entity_poly.entity_id
_entity_poly.type
_entity_poly.pdbx_seq_one_letter_code
_entity_poly.pdbx_strand_id
1 'polypeptide(L)'
;MVESQQHQMYIQRAVDEADQAILAAQKAEHDLQTAVIKADPVLIQKAQAELGTAKRRITESYQQLNSFDPEKYGQQLKQTIGQTRQAIQDLDMSEEVHTPKQVR
;
A
#
# COMPACT_ATOMS: atom_id res chain seq x y z
N MET A 1 5.34 -5.62 -33.53
CA MET A 1 4.80 -4.42 -32.84
C MET A 1 3.84 -4.81 -31.69
N VAL A 2 4.15 -5.85 -30.90
CA VAL A 2 3.25 -6.36 -29.83
C VAL A 2 3.87 -6.17 -28.43
N GLU A 3 5.20 -6.27 -28.34
CA GLU A 3 5.95 -6.14 -27.09
C GLU A 3 5.72 -4.80 -26.36
N SER A 4 5.62 -3.69 -27.09
CA SER A 4 5.45 -2.35 -26.51
C SER A 4 4.07 -2.17 -25.87
N GLN A 5 3.03 -2.72 -26.48
CA GLN A 5 1.65 -2.65 -25.96
C GLN A 5 1.45 -3.56 -24.76
N GLN A 6 2.07 -4.75 -24.77
CA GLN A 6 1.98 -5.68 -23.64
C GLN A 6 2.66 -5.09 -22.40
N HIS A 7 3.85 -4.50 -22.54
CA HIS A 7 4.55 -3.84 -21.44
C HIS A 7 3.77 -2.65 -20.86
N GLN A 8 3.16 -1.81 -21.71
CA GLN A 8 2.31 -0.71 -21.23
C GLN A 8 1.14 -1.22 -20.40
N MET A 9 0.50 -2.31 -20.83
CA MET A 9 -0.62 -2.91 -20.11
C MET A 9 -0.19 -3.50 -18.76
N TYR A 10 0.98 -4.13 -18.68
CA TYR A 10 1.55 -4.61 -17.40
C TYR A 10 1.84 -3.48 -16.42
N ILE A 11 2.36 -2.36 -16.90
CA ILE A 11 2.68 -1.21 -16.05
C ILE A 11 1.40 -0.53 -15.57
N GLN A 12 0.43 -0.33 -16.46
CA GLN A 12 -0.87 0.22 -16.10
C GLN A 12 -1.52 -0.62 -15.01
N ARG A 13 -1.48 -1.95 -15.17
CA ARG A 13 -1.99 -2.87 -14.17
C ARG A 13 -1.23 -2.79 -12.85
N ALA A 14 0.11 -2.71 -12.87
CA ALA A 14 0.90 -2.55 -11.65
C ALA A 14 0.59 -1.23 -10.93
N VAL A 15 0.32 -0.15 -11.68
CA VAL A 15 -0.12 1.15 -11.13
C VAL A 15 -1.49 1.03 -10.50
N ASP A 16 -2.47 0.48 -11.21
CA ASP A 16 -3.82 0.22 -10.67
C ASP A 16 -3.79 -0.67 -9.42
N GLU A 17 -2.96 -1.72 -9.42
CA GLU A 17 -2.78 -2.59 -8.25
C GLU A 17 -2.18 -1.83 -7.06
N ALA A 18 -1.22 -0.93 -7.30
CA ALA A 18 -0.65 -0.08 -6.26
C ALA A 18 -1.69 0.91 -5.70
N ASP A 19 -2.46 1.58 -6.55
CA ASP A 19 -3.54 2.48 -6.14
C ASP A 19 -4.61 1.75 -5.32
N GLN A 20 -5.02 0.55 -5.75
CA GLN A 20 -5.95 -0.27 -4.98
C GLN A 20 -5.38 -0.70 -3.63
N ALA A 21 -4.09 -1.01 -3.58
CA ALA A 21 -3.43 -1.38 -2.33
C ALA A 21 -3.39 -0.19 -1.36
N ILE A 22 -3.12 1.03 -1.85
CA ILE A 22 -3.17 2.28 -1.06
C ILE A 22 -4.58 2.53 -0.52
N LEU A 23 -5.61 2.40 -1.37
CA LEU A 23 -7.01 2.56 -0.93
C LEU A 23 -7.40 1.52 0.11
N ALA A 24 -6.96 0.26 -0.05
CA ALA A 24 -7.20 -0.79 0.93
C ALA A 24 -6.53 -0.49 2.27
N ALA A 25 -5.32 0.07 2.26
CA ALA A 25 -4.61 0.48 3.46
C ALA A 25 -5.32 1.63 4.18
N GLN A 26 -5.69 2.69 3.47
CA GLN A 26 -6.43 3.83 4.05
C GLN A 26 -7.77 3.39 4.66
N LYS A 27 -8.47 2.47 3.97
CA LYS A 27 -9.70 1.87 4.51
C LYS A 27 -9.42 1.08 5.78
N ALA A 28 -8.37 0.27 5.82
CA ALA A 28 -8.01 -0.52 6.99
C ALA A 28 -7.60 0.37 8.18
N GLU A 29 -6.91 1.48 7.95
CA GLU A 29 -6.60 2.49 8.97
C GLU A 29 -7.88 3.12 9.53
N HIS A 30 -8.80 3.53 8.66
CA HIS A 30 -10.08 4.09 9.10
C HIS A 30 -10.91 3.08 9.90
N ASP A 31 -10.94 1.82 9.45
CA ASP A 31 -11.62 0.73 10.16
C ASP A 31 -10.96 0.45 11.52
N LEU A 32 -9.63 0.50 11.60
CA LEU A 32 -8.88 0.36 12.85
C LEU A 32 -9.21 1.51 13.81
N GLN A 33 -9.19 2.75 13.33
CA GLN A 33 -9.55 3.91 14.14
C GLN A 33 -10.99 3.80 14.66
N THR A 34 -11.91 3.39 13.80
CA THR A 34 -13.32 3.15 14.18
C THR A 34 -13.43 2.05 15.23
N ALA A 35 -12.69 0.96 15.07
CA ALA A 35 -12.68 -0.16 16.00
C ALA A 35 -12.10 0.22 17.37
N VAL A 36 -11.05 1.05 17.39
CA VAL A 36 -10.47 1.63 18.61
C VAL A 36 -11.47 2.56 19.30
N ILE A 37 -12.16 3.43 18.56
CA ILE A 37 -13.21 4.31 19.11
C ILE A 37 -14.34 3.49 19.74
N LYS A 38 -14.72 2.37 19.10
CA LYS A 38 -15.73 1.45 19.62
C LYS A 38 -15.22 0.52 20.73
N ALA A 39 -13.92 0.55 21.01
CA ALA A 39 -13.24 -0.35 21.93
C ALA A 39 -13.54 -1.84 21.67
N ASP A 40 -13.68 -2.23 20.39
CA ASP A 40 -13.99 -3.60 19.98
C ASP A 40 -12.70 -4.37 19.64
N PRO A 41 -12.25 -5.30 20.50
CA PRO A 41 -10.97 -5.98 20.32
C PRO A 41 -10.95 -6.95 19.14
N VAL A 42 -12.11 -7.44 18.68
CA VAL A 42 -12.21 -8.32 17.50
C VAL A 42 -12.04 -7.48 16.23
N LEU A 43 -12.70 -6.33 16.18
CA LEU A 43 -12.56 -5.41 15.05
C LEU A 43 -11.16 -4.80 14.97
N ILE A 44 -10.54 -4.50 16.11
CA ILE A 44 -9.15 -3.99 16.16
C ILE A 44 -8.19 -5.01 15.56
N GLN A 45 -8.25 -6.28 16.00
CA GLN A 45 -7.37 -7.34 15.47
C GLN A 45 -7.61 -7.58 13.98
N LYS A 46 -8.88 -7.56 13.54
CA LYS A 46 -9.23 -7.72 12.13
C LYS A 46 -8.67 -6.58 11.30
N ALA A 47 -8.88 -5.34 11.71
CA ALA A 47 -8.40 -4.16 11.00
C ALA A 47 -6.86 -4.11 10.96
N GLN A 48 -6.18 -4.51 12.04
CA GLN A 48 -4.72 -4.67 12.06
C GLN A 48 -4.24 -5.73 11.05
N ALA A 49 -4.93 -6.86 10.95
CA ALA A 49 -4.59 -7.90 9.98
C ALA A 49 -4.83 -7.44 8.52
N GLU A 50 -5.92 -6.71 8.27
CA GLU A 50 -6.21 -6.10 6.97
C GLU A 50 -5.15 -5.05 6.60
N LEU A 51 -4.76 -4.20 7.55
CA LEU A 51 -3.71 -3.19 7.39
C LEU A 51 -2.36 -3.82 7.08
N GLY A 52 -1.95 -4.85 7.82
CA GLY A 52 -0.71 -5.59 7.54
C GLY A 52 -0.73 -6.33 6.19
N THR A 53 -1.90 -6.75 5.71
CA THR A 53 -2.07 -7.33 4.38
C THR A 53 -1.96 -6.26 3.29
N ALA A 54 -2.61 -5.11 3.48
CA ALA A 54 -2.53 -3.99 2.57
C ALA A 54 -1.09 -3.45 2.45
N LYS A 55 -0.39 -3.29 3.58
CA LYS A 55 1.03 -2.89 3.62
C LYS A 55 1.93 -3.84 2.81
N ARG A 56 1.73 -5.15 2.95
CA ARG A 56 2.43 -6.15 2.14
C ARG A 56 2.16 -5.96 0.65
N ARG A 57 0.89 -5.82 0.26
CA ARG A 57 0.51 -5.56 -1.15
C ARG A 57 1.13 -4.28 -1.70
N ILE A 58 1.08 -3.18 -0.94
CA ILE A 58 1.72 -1.91 -1.31
C ILE A 58 3.22 -2.10 -1.51
N THR A 59 3.89 -2.87 -0.65
CA THR A 59 5.32 -3.15 -0.76
C THR A 59 5.64 -4.00 -2.00
N GLU A 60 4.84 -5.03 -2.26
CA GLU A 60 4.96 -5.88 -3.45
C GLU A 60 4.74 -5.06 -4.74
N SER A 61 3.69 -4.25 -4.78
CA SER A 61 3.43 -3.33 -5.90
C SER A 61 4.55 -2.31 -6.06
N TYR A 62 5.08 -1.75 -4.97
CA TYR A 62 6.25 -0.86 -5.02
C TYR A 62 7.46 -1.56 -5.64
N GLN A 63 7.77 -2.79 -5.22
CA GLN A 63 8.88 -3.57 -5.77
C GLN A 63 8.68 -3.87 -7.26
N GLN A 64 7.47 -4.23 -7.68
CA GLN A 64 7.13 -4.42 -9.08
C GLN A 64 7.28 -3.11 -9.87
N LEU A 65 6.75 -1.99 -9.36
CA LEU A 65 6.84 -0.69 -10.02
C LEU A 65 8.30 -0.22 -10.17
N ASN A 66 9.12 -0.47 -9.15
CA ASN A 66 10.55 -0.12 -9.14
C ASN A 66 11.40 -1.08 -9.99
N SER A 67 10.86 -2.24 -10.38
CA SER A 67 11.49 -3.14 -11.35
C SER A 67 11.34 -2.64 -12.80
N PHE A 68 10.36 -1.76 -13.06
CA PHE A 68 10.23 -1.09 -14.36
C PHE A 68 11.14 0.12 -14.43
N ASP A 69 11.69 0.37 -15.62
CA ASP A 69 12.60 1.49 -15.87
C ASP A 69 11.85 2.85 -15.82
N PRO A 70 12.02 3.66 -14.76
CA PRO A 70 11.24 4.88 -14.57
C PRO A 70 11.62 6.00 -15.56
N GLU A 71 12.75 5.88 -16.26
CA GLU A 71 13.14 6.82 -17.32
C GLU A 71 12.38 6.53 -18.62
N LYS A 72 11.98 5.28 -18.84
CA LYS A 72 11.30 4.81 -20.05
C LYS A 72 9.78 4.98 -20.02
N TYR A 73 9.18 4.92 -18.83
CA TYR A 73 7.71 4.89 -18.65
C TYR A 73 7.10 6.16 -18.05
N GLY A 74 7.91 7.20 -17.87
CA GLY A 74 7.45 8.57 -17.70
C GLY A 74 7.02 8.97 -16.29
N GLN A 75 6.49 10.19 -16.17
CA GLN A 75 6.20 10.84 -14.89
C GLN A 75 5.15 10.11 -14.04
N GLN A 76 4.18 9.44 -14.69
CA GLN A 76 3.10 8.75 -13.98
C GLN A 76 3.63 7.61 -13.10
N LEU A 77 4.55 6.79 -13.62
CA LEU A 77 5.17 5.72 -12.83
C LEU A 77 5.95 6.29 -11.63
N LYS A 78 6.71 7.37 -11.84
CA LYS A 78 7.43 8.05 -10.76
C LYS A 78 6.48 8.61 -9.68
N GLN A 79 5.33 9.16 -10.09
CA GLN A 79 4.32 9.64 -9.16
C GLN A 79 3.74 8.49 -8.34
N THR A 80 3.32 7.39 -8.98
CA THR A 80 2.79 6.22 -8.27
C THR A 80 3.83 5.64 -7.33
N ILE A 81 5.07 5.42 -7.77
CA ILE A 81 6.19 4.95 -6.91
C ILE A 81 6.34 5.87 -5.67
N GLY A 82 6.26 7.19 -5.87
CA GLY A 82 6.31 8.17 -4.79
C GLY A 82 5.14 8.02 -3.81
N GLN A 83 3.90 7.93 -4.31
CA GLN A 83 2.69 7.77 -3.51
C GLN A 83 2.69 6.44 -2.75
N THR A 84 3.06 5.34 -3.41
CA THR A 84 3.17 4.01 -2.80
C THR A 84 4.22 4.01 -1.71
N ARG A 85 5.38 4.64 -1.94
CA ARG A 85 6.42 4.78 -0.92
C ARG A 85 5.96 5.59 0.28
N GLN A 86 5.29 6.72 0.03
CA GLN A 86 4.76 7.57 1.09
C GLN A 86 3.71 6.81 1.92
N ALA A 87 2.79 6.08 1.27
CA ALA A 87 1.81 5.25 1.95
C ALA A 87 2.45 4.17 2.85
N ILE A 88 3.56 3.55 2.42
CA ILE A 88 4.31 2.62 3.29
C ILE A 88 4.82 3.34 4.53
N GLN A 89 5.39 4.54 4.38
CA GLN A 89 5.95 5.32 5.50
C GLN A 89 4.86 5.79 6.47
N ASP A 90 3.74 6.28 5.96
CA ASP A 90 2.59 6.70 6.77
C ASP A 90 2.03 5.50 7.57
N LEU A 91 1.89 4.33 6.93
CA LEU A 91 1.44 3.11 7.60
C LEU A 91 2.41 2.63 8.69
N ASP A 92 3.71 2.72 8.45
CA ASP A 92 4.73 2.32 9.44
C ASP A 92 4.65 3.21 10.69
N MET A 93 4.44 4.52 10.51
CA MET A 93 4.21 5.46 11.61
C MET A 93 2.89 5.19 12.33
N SER A 94 1.82 4.88 11.60
CA SER A 94 0.49 4.58 12.13
C SER A 94 0.49 3.30 12.99
N GLU A 95 1.16 2.24 12.52
CA GLU A 95 1.39 1.03 13.32
C GLU A 95 2.14 1.33 14.63
N GLU A 96 3.18 2.17 14.59
CA GLU A 96 3.95 2.50 15.79
C GLU A 96 3.11 3.25 16.85
N VAL A 97 2.13 4.04 16.41
CA VAL A 97 1.17 4.75 17.29
C VAL A 97 0.11 3.81 17.86
N HIS A 98 -0.38 2.85 17.06
CA HIS A 98 -1.51 1.98 17.43
C HIS A 98 -1.10 0.66 18.08
N THR A 99 0.15 0.23 17.89
CA THR A 99 0.74 -0.92 18.56
C THR A 99 1.97 -0.47 19.33
N PRO A 100 1.84 -0.13 20.63
CA PRO A 100 3.02 0.16 21.43
C PRO A 100 3.95 -1.06 21.35
N LYS A 101 5.21 -0.83 20.93
CA LYS A 101 6.27 -1.84 20.88
C LYS A 101 6.15 -2.70 22.14
N GLN A 102 5.76 -3.97 21.98
CA GLN A 102 5.88 -4.92 23.08
C GLN A 102 7.38 -5.08 23.33
N VAL A 103 7.88 -4.33 24.30
CA VAL A 103 9.20 -4.53 24.89
C VAL A 103 9.21 -5.96 25.40
N ARG A 104 10.03 -6.81 24.79
CA ARG A 104 10.23 -8.19 25.22
C ARG A 104 11.36 -8.26 26.24
#